data_AF-A0A225V049-F1
#
_entry.id   AF-A0A225V049-F1
#
_cell.length_a   1.000
_cell.length_b   1.000
_cell.length_c   1.000
_cell.angle_alpha   90.00
_cell.angle_beta   90.00
_cell.angle_gamma   90.00
#
_symmetry.space_group_name_H-M   'P 1'
#
loop_
_entity.id
_entity.type
_entity.pdbx_description
1 polymer ?
#
loop_
_entity_poly.entity_id
_entity_poly.type
_entity_poly.pdbx_seq_one_letter_code
_entity_poly.pdbx_strand_id
1 'polypeptide(L)'
;MADVIVVDDINAAIQECEAIAECVRQFCGREGVSGKIYTVSFAYRGEDHAAMLNNRTWRPLSTDAIRQLYYEFIAMDTASLSNAAFIDSDI
;
A
#
# COMPACT_ATOMS: atom_id res chain seq x y z
N MET A 1 -24.43 -1.63 10.00
CA MET A 1 -23.19 -0.87 10.22
C MET A 1 -22.05 -1.77 9.77
N ALA A 2 -21.12 -1.28 8.96
CA ALA A 2 -19.96 -2.06 8.54
C ALA A 2 -18.77 -1.61 9.36
N ASP A 3 -18.02 -2.56 9.92
CA ASP A 3 -16.73 -2.28 10.54
C ASP A 3 -15.70 -2.04 9.43
N VAL A 4 -14.86 -1.02 9.60
CA VAL A 4 -13.83 -0.65 8.62
C VAL A 4 -12.47 -0.76 9.28
N ILE A 5 -11.56 -1.47 8.62
CA ILE A 5 -10.17 -1.63 9.05
C ILE A 5 -9.31 -0.91 8.01
N VAL A 6 -8.43 -0.02 8.48
CA VAL A 6 -7.42 0.63 7.66
C VAL A 6 -6.07 0.05 8.04
N VAL A 7 -5.35 -0.48 7.06
CA VAL A 7 -3.97 -0.93 7.20
C VAL A 7 -3.08 0.18 6.64
N ASP A 8 -2.53 0.99 7.53
CA ASP A 8 -1.59 2.06 7.19
C ASP A 8 -0.17 1.53 7.33
N ASP A 9 0.37 1.04 6.22
CA ASP A 9 1.72 0.50 6.12
C ASP A 9 2.28 0.78 4.71
N ILE A 10 3.59 0.63 4.54
CA ILE A 10 4.31 0.93 3.30
C ILE A 10 3.77 0.08 2.15
N ASN A 11 3.53 -1.21 2.38
CA ASN A 11 2.94 -2.16 1.42
C ASN A 11 3.53 -2.03 0.01
N ALA A 12 4.87 -1.88 -0.09
CA ALA A 12 5.56 -1.58 -1.35
C ALA A 12 5.70 -2.81 -2.26
N ALA A 13 5.42 -4.01 -1.73
CA ALA A 13 5.46 -5.24 -2.49
C ALA A 13 4.05 -5.82 -2.71
N ILE A 14 3.79 -6.33 -3.91
CA ILE A 14 2.48 -6.92 -4.25
C ILE A 14 2.16 -8.14 -3.40
N GLN A 15 3.17 -8.92 -3.02
CA GLN A 15 3.00 -10.11 -2.17
C GLN A 15 2.47 -9.76 -0.79
N GLU A 16 2.85 -8.60 -0.25
CA GLU A 16 2.34 -8.10 1.05
C GLU A 16 0.86 -7.74 0.94
N CYS A 17 0.49 -7.01 -0.12
CA CYS A 17 -0.91 -6.68 -0.43
C CYS A 17 -1.77 -7.94 -0.63
N GLU A 18 -1.26 -8.93 -1.37
CA GLU A 18 -1.94 -10.20 -1.62
C GLU A 18 -2.12 -11.03 -0.34
N ALA A 19 -1.11 -11.06 0.54
CA ALA A 19 -1.18 -11.78 1.80
C ALA A 19 -2.27 -11.19 2.73
N ILE A 20 -2.36 -9.85 2.80
CA ILE A 20 -3.44 -9.17 3.52
C ILE A 20 -4.79 -9.54 2.90
N ALA A 21 -4.90 -9.48 1.58
CA ALA A 21 -6.15 -9.76 0.89
C ALA A 21 -6.61 -11.22 1.07
N GLU A 22 -5.69 -12.16 1.07
CA GLU A 22 -5.95 -13.57 1.36
C GLU A 22 -6.42 -13.77 2.80
N CYS A 23 -5.76 -13.12 3.78
CA CYS A 23 -6.16 -13.18 5.18
C CYS A 23 -7.61 -12.70 5.38
N VAL A 24 -7.98 -11.57 4.75
CA VAL A 24 -9.34 -11.03 4.80
C VAL A 24 -10.34 -11.98 4.15
N ARG A 25 -10.01 -12.56 2.98
CA ARG A 25 -10.89 -13.53 2.30
C ARG A 25 -11.14 -14.78 3.15
N GLN A 26 -10.12 -15.30 3.82
CA GLN A 26 -10.25 -16.46 4.72
C GLN A 26 -11.12 -16.13 5.95
N PHE A 27 -10.92 -14.97 6.56
CA PHE A 27 -11.75 -14.51 7.67
C PHE A 27 -13.22 -14.39 7.27
N CYS A 28 -13.50 -13.70 6.16
CA CYS A 28 -14.86 -13.54 5.65
C CYS A 28 -15.53 -14.89 5.37
N GLY A 29 -14.82 -15.82 4.75
CA GLY A 29 -15.31 -17.18 4.48
C GLY A 29 -15.62 -17.96 5.75
N ARG A 30 -14.78 -17.85 6.79
CA ARG A 30 -14.97 -18.54 8.07
C ARG A 30 -16.15 -18.00 8.87
N GLU A 31 -16.30 -16.68 8.94
CA GLU A 31 -17.36 -16.02 9.72
C GLU A 31 -18.69 -15.92 8.95
N GLY A 32 -18.73 -16.32 7.67
CA GLY A 32 -19.93 -16.21 6.83
C GLY A 32 -20.34 -14.76 6.54
N VAL A 33 -19.39 -13.84 6.57
CA VAL A 33 -19.61 -12.41 6.33
C VAL A 33 -19.09 -12.00 4.95
N SER A 34 -19.65 -10.93 4.40
CA SER A 34 -19.15 -10.33 3.16
C SER A 34 -18.37 -9.05 3.47
N GLY A 35 -17.28 -8.84 2.75
CA GLY A 35 -16.44 -7.66 2.85
C GLY A 35 -15.93 -7.22 1.48
N LYS A 36 -15.40 -6.01 1.40
CA LYS A 36 -14.72 -5.50 0.22
C LYS A 36 -13.33 -5.02 0.60
N ILE A 37 -12.37 -5.29 -0.28
CA ILE A 37 -10.99 -4.85 -0.13
C ILE A 37 -10.76 -3.73 -1.13
N TYR A 38 -10.17 -2.65 -0.64
CA TYR A 38 -9.78 -1.49 -1.41
C TYR A 38 -8.31 -1.25 -1.19
N THR A 39 -7.59 -0.97 -2.26
CA THR A 39 -6.17 -0.60 -2.18
C THR A 39 -6.06 0.89 -2.47
N VAL A 40 -5.46 1.64 -1.55
CA VAL A 40 -5.20 3.07 -1.75
C VAL A 40 -3.70 3.25 -1.84
N SER A 41 -3.24 3.70 -3.00
CA SER A 41 -1.83 3.95 -3.26
C SER A 41 -1.59 5.45 -3.34
N PHE A 42 -0.65 5.94 -2.54
CA PHE A 42 -0.19 7.32 -2.64
C PHE A 42 0.89 7.37 -3.72
N ALA A 43 0.53 7.94 -4.87
CA ALA A 43 1.42 8.07 -5.99
C ALA A 43 2.60 8.98 -5.63
N TYR A 44 3.80 8.57 -6.05
CA TYR A 44 4.97 9.43 -6.11
C TYR A 44 5.21 9.89 -7.55
N ARG A 45 6.05 10.91 -7.70
CA ARG A 45 6.49 11.42 -9.01
C ARG A 45 7.87 10.89 -9.44
N GLY A 46 8.68 10.41 -8.50
CA GLY A 46 9.98 9.78 -8.72
C GLY A 46 10.72 9.47 -7.42
N GLU A 47 11.95 8.92 -7.51
CA GLU A 47 12.80 8.58 -6.36
C GLU A 47 13.06 9.82 -5.47
N ASP A 48 13.36 10.97 -6.08
CA ASP A 48 13.58 12.24 -5.36
C ASP A 48 12.35 12.67 -4.55
N HIS A 49 11.16 12.43 -5.09
CA HIS A 49 9.90 12.72 -4.38
C HIS A 49 9.70 11.79 -3.19
N ALA A 50 9.97 10.49 -3.35
CA ALA A 50 9.93 9.53 -2.26
C ALA A 50 10.94 9.88 -1.15
N ALA A 51 12.15 10.30 -1.52
CA ALA A 51 13.17 10.77 -0.57
C ALA A 51 12.75 12.06 0.16
N MET A 52 12.14 13.02 -0.56
CA MET A 52 11.58 14.23 0.04
C MET A 52 10.50 13.90 1.08
N LEU A 53 9.57 13.01 0.75
CA LEU A 53 8.51 12.59 1.67
C LEU A 53 9.08 11.89 2.91
N ASN A 54 10.03 10.98 2.75
CA ASN A 54 10.72 10.30 3.86
C ASN A 54 11.35 11.30 4.85
N ASN A 55 12.00 12.35 4.34
CA ASN A 55 12.65 13.37 5.16
C ASN A 55 11.68 14.24 5.97
N ARG A 56 10.38 14.24 5.63
CA ARG A 56 9.33 14.94 6.41
C ARG A 56 8.82 14.10 7.59
N THR A 57 9.14 12.81 7.64
CA THR A 57 8.68 11.91 8.70
C THR A 57 9.48 12.10 10.00
N TRP A 58 8.91 11.70 11.14
CA TRP A 58 9.60 11.77 12.43
C TRP A 58 10.71 10.73 12.59
N ARG A 59 10.75 9.71 11.72
CA ARG A 59 11.73 8.61 11.75
C ARG A 59 12.11 8.25 10.31
N PRO A 60 12.93 9.08 9.65
CA PRO A 60 13.32 8.84 8.27
C PRO A 60 14.09 7.52 8.16
N LEU A 61 13.78 6.75 7.13
CA LEU A 61 14.57 5.60 6.69
C LEU A 61 15.86 6.07 6.01
N SER A 62 16.82 5.16 5.87
CA SER A 62 18.04 5.44 5.10
C SER A 62 17.71 5.67 3.62
N THR A 63 18.56 6.43 2.94
CA THR A 63 18.42 6.68 1.49
C THR A 63 18.36 5.39 0.68
N ASP A 64 19.20 4.40 1.03
CA ASP A 64 19.21 3.12 0.33
C ASP A 64 17.92 2.32 0.54
N ALA A 65 17.33 2.38 1.73
CA ALA A 65 16.04 1.74 2.00
C ALA A 65 14.92 2.39 1.19
N ILE A 66 14.87 3.73 1.12
CA ILE A 66 13.87 4.43 0.29
C ILE A 66 14.04 4.12 -1.19
N ARG A 67 15.28 4.08 -1.69
CA ARG A 67 15.55 3.69 -3.07
C ARG A 67 15.03 2.28 -3.36
N GLN A 68 15.30 1.32 -2.47
CA GLN A 68 14.82 -0.04 -2.63
C GLN A 68 13.29 -0.09 -2.68
N LEU A 69 12.61 0.53 -1.70
CA LEU A 69 11.15 0.58 -1.63
C LEU A 69 10.52 1.26 -2.85
N TYR A 70 11.16 2.31 -3.37
CA TYR A 70 10.74 2.97 -4.61
C TYR A 70 10.78 1.99 -5.79
N TYR A 71 11.87 1.23 -5.95
CA TYR A 71 11.97 0.26 -7.05
C TYR A 71 11.01 -0.93 -6.90
N GLU A 72 10.75 -1.37 -5.68
CA GLU A 72 9.73 -2.39 -5.40
C GLU A 72 8.33 -1.89 -5.80
N PHE A 73 8.00 -0.65 -5.45
CA PHE A 73 6.73 -0.06 -5.84
C PHE A 73 6.62 0.15 -7.36
N ILE A 74 7.62 0.71 -8.06
CA ILE A 74 7.51 0.92 -9.53
C ILE A 74 7.32 -0.42 -10.26
N ALA A 75 7.83 -1.51 -9.67
CA ALA A 75 7.72 -2.86 -10.20
C ALA A 75 6.37 -3.53 -9.90
N MET A 76 5.55 -2.96 -9.00
CA MET A 76 4.21 -3.48 -8.75
C MET A 76 3.33 -3.29 -9.98
N ASP A 77 2.76 -4.39 -10.46
CA ASP A 77 1.65 -4.34 -11.40
C ASP A 77 0.37 -3.93 -10.67
N THR A 78 0.14 -2.62 -10.65
CA THR A 78 -1.02 -2.01 -10.03
C THR A 78 -2.36 -2.46 -10.63
N ALA A 79 -2.38 -2.99 -11.86
CA ALA A 79 -3.58 -3.54 -12.49
C ALA A 79 -4.06 -4.83 -11.79
N SER A 80 -3.18 -5.50 -11.05
CA SER A 80 -3.49 -6.73 -10.31
C SER A 80 -4.10 -6.45 -8.92
N LEU A 81 -4.16 -5.18 -8.48
CA LEU A 81 -4.69 -4.80 -7.17
C LEU A 81 -6.22 -4.67 -7.16
N SER A 82 -6.85 -5.15 -6.09
CA SER A 82 -8.31 -5.08 -5.93
C SER A 82 -8.79 -3.65 -5.64
N ASN A 83 -9.76 -3.17 -6.44
CA ASN A 83 -10.42 -1.87 -6.29
C ASN A 83 -9.43 -0.73 -5.96
N ALA A 84 -8.36 -0.61 -6.76
CA ALA A 84 -7.27 0.30 -6.49
C ALA A 84 -7.63 1.76 -6.81
N ALA A 85 -7.22 2.68 -5.93
CA ALA A 85 -7.26 4.12 -6.14
C ALA A 85 -5.87 4.73 -5.94
N PHE A 86 -5.51 5.67 -6.83
CA PHE A 86 -4.22 6.37 -6.78
C PHE A 86 -4.44 7.83 -6.38
N ILE A 87 -3.78 8.24 -5.31
CA ILE A 87 -3.85 9.61 -4.78
C ILE A 87 -2.53 10.31 -5.08
N ASP A 88 -2.57 11.42 -5.82
CA ASP A 88 -1.39 12.30 -5.94
C ASP A 88 -1.18 13.02 -4.60
N SER A 89 0.00 12.80 -4.00
CA SER A 89 0.34 13.29 -2.66
C SER A 89 0.75 14.77 -2.61
N ASP A 90 0.73 15.46 -3.76
CA ASP A 90 1.01 16.90 -3.89
C ASP A 90 -0.23 17.82 -3.78
N ILE A 91 -1.41 17.30 -3.44
CA ILE A 91 -2.66 18.06 -3.21
C ILE A 91 -2.78 18.49 -1.74
#